data_AF-A0A4Q9XL28-F1
#
_entry.id   AF-A0A4Q9XL28-F1
#
_cell.length_a   1.000
_cell.length_b   1.000
_cell.length_c   1.000
_cell.angle_alpha   90.00
_cell.angle_beta   90.00
_cell.angle_gamma   90.00
#
_symmetry.space_group_name_H-M   'P 1'
#
loop_
_entity.id
_entity.type
_entity.pdbx_description
1 polymer ?
#
loop_
_entity_poly.entity_id
_entity_poly.type
_entity_poly.pdbx_seq_one_letter_code
_entity_poly.pdbx_strand_id
1 'polypeptide(L)'
;MKLANRIPFSIFVGIAAAVIGLITFLIHWFFWEVRGGPLAGYNLLLGPGNLTLTYIWHPLFTEELSLAPKVALMLFGQFALVSGIVEIGHRFINRIFKSRAI
;
A
#
# COMPACT_ATOMS: atom_id res chain seq x y z
N MET A 1 -16.06 30.10 -0.88
CA MET A 1 -15.34 28.89 -0.45
C MET A 1 -15.73 27.70 -1.33
N LYS A 2 -15.01 27.44 -2.43
CA LYS A 2 -15.14 26.19 -3.20
C LYS A 2 -14.09 25.18 -2.70
N LEU A 3 -14.12 24.87 -1.39
CA LEU A 3 -13.36 23.76 -0.81
C LEU A 3 -14.16 22.47 -1.01
N ALA A 4 -14.61 22.23 -2.24
CA ALA A 4 -15.47 21.11 -2.57
C ALA A 4 -14.66 19.81 -2.46
N ASN A 5 -14.77 19.14 -1.32
CA ASN A 5 -15.07 17.72 -1.15
C ASN A 5 -14.63 16.74 -2.27
N ARG A 6 -13.43 16.90 -2.83
CA ARG A 6 -12.86 15.95 -3.79
C ARG A 6 -11.73 15.23 -3.10
N ILE A 7 -12.00 13.97 -2.72
CA ILE A 7 -10.95 13.05 -2.32
C ILE A 7 -9.97 12.97 -3.51
N PRO A 8 -8.68 13.27 -3.30
CA PRO A 8 -7.69 13.22 -4.37
C PRO A 8 -7.60 11.80 -4.90
N PHE A 9 -7.42 11.67 -6.22
CA PHE A 9 -7.32 10.38 -6.90
C PHE A 9 -6.25 9.46 -6.27
N SER A 10 -5.15 10.04 -5.79
CA SER A 10 -4.08 9.34 -5.07
C SER A 10 -4.56 8.61 -3.81
N ILE A 11 -5.49 9.19 -3.05
CA ILE A 11 -6.09 8.53 -1.87
C ILE A 11 -6.98 7.37 -2.30
N PHE A 12 -7.78 7.52 -3.37
CA PHE A 12 -8.61 6.43 -3.87
C PHE A 12 -7.76 5.21 -4.30
N VAL A 13 -6.66 5.46 -5.04
CA VAL A 13 -5.75 4.39 -5.46
C VAL A 13 -5.07 3.72 -4.27
N GLY A 14 -4.68 4.49 -3.25
CA GLY A 14 -4.13 3.92 -2.01
C GLY A 14 -5.11 3.03 -1.26
N ILE A 15 -6.38 3.46 -1.13
CA ILE A 15 -7.43 2.64 -0.51
C ILE A 15 -7.63 1.35 -1.29
N ALA A 16 -7.72 1.43 -2.62
CA ALA A 16 -7.84 0.24 -3.47
C ALA A 16 -6.66 -0.72 -3.27
N ALA A 17 -5.42 -0.19 -3.18
CA ALA A 17 -4.25 -1.01 -2.91
C ALA A 17 -4.28 -1.69 -1.53
N ALA A 18 -4.77 -1.01 -0.50
CA ALA A 18 -4.96 -1.60 0.83
C ALA A 18 -6.04 -2.69 0.81
N VAL A 19 -7.16 -2.48 0.11
CA VAL A 19 -8.21 -3.50 -0.03
C VAL A 19 -7.69 -4.73 -0.77
N ILE A 20 -6.95 -4.54 -1.87
CA ILE A 20 -6.31 -5.64 -2.61
C ILE A 20 -5.31 -6.37 -1.70
N GLY A 21 -4.52 -5.64 -0.92
CA GLY A 21 -3.60 -6.21 0.06
C GLY A 21 -4.33 -7.07 1.10
N LEU A 22 -5.43 -6.57 1.66
CA LEU A 22 -6.23 -7.30 2.65
C LEU A 22 -6.83 -8.58 2.05
N ILE A 23 -7.43 -8.50 0.86
CA ILE A 23 -8.00 -9.67 0.18
C ILE A 23 -6.91 -10.70 -0.11
N THR A 24 -5.75 -10.26 -0.60
CA THR A 24 -4.60 -11.12 -0.88
C THR A 24 -4.10 -11.81 0.40
N PHE A 25 -4.02 -11.06 1.50
CA PHE A 25 -3.67 -11.59 2.80
C PHE A 25 -4.68 -12.65 3.29
N LEU A 26 -5.98 -12.37 3.21
CA LEU A 26 -7.02 -13.30 3.64
C LEU A 26 -7.01 -14.58 2.81
N ILE A 27 -6.91 -14.48 1.48
CA ILE A 27 -6.80 -15.66 0.60
C ILE A 27 -5.56 -16.48 0.99
N HIS A 28 -4.43 -15.82 1.22
CA HIS A 28 -3.22 -16.51 1.62
C HIS A 28 -3.35 -17.21 2.96
N TRP A 29 -3.92 -16.53 3.94
CA TRP A 29 -4.16 -17.05 5.28
C TRP A 29 -5.10 -18.27 5.27
N PHE A 30 -6.22 -18.18 4.56
CA PHE A 30 -7.21 -19.26 4.47
C PHE A 30 -6.73 -20.49 3.70
N PHE A 31 -5.93 -20.30 2.64
CA PHE A 31 -5.42 -21.41 1.82
C PHE A 31 -4.01 -21.88 2.21
N TRP A 32 -3.47 -21.38 3.33
CA TRP A 32 -2.11 -21.69 3.79
C TRP A 32 -1.91 -23.21 3.98
N GLU A 33 -2.85 -23.88 4.63
CA GLU A 33 -2.79 -25.33 4.90
C GLU A 33 -2.81 -26.19 3.62
N VAL A 34 -3.45 -25.69 2.55
CA VAL A 34 -3.63 -26.44 1.30
C VAL A 34 -2.45 -26.25 0.35
N ARG A 35 -1.87 -25.04 0.29
CA ARG A 35 -0.85 -24.71 -0.71
C ARG A 35 0.57 -24.80 -0.19
N GLY A 36 0.81 -24.57 1.10
CA GLY A 36 2.15 -24.56 1.70
C GLY A 36 3.08 -23.53 1.03
N GLY A 37 3.39 -22.43 1.73
CA GLY A 37 4.33 -21.42 1.22
C GLY A 37 3.68 -20.27 0.45
N PRO A 38 4.50 -19.29 -0.01
CA PRO A 38 3.99 -18.03 -0.54
C PRO A 38 3.29 -18.23 -1.88
N LEU A 39 2.03 -17.79 -1.97
CA LEU A 39 1.26 -17.74 -3.21
C LEU A 39 2.01 -16.90 -4.26
N ALA A 40 2.03 -17.37 -5.51
CA ALA A 40 2.53 -16.57 -6.62
C ALA A 40 1.78 -15.22 -6.66
N GLY A 41 2.53 -14.11 -6.60
CA GLY A 41 1.98 -12.76 -6.54
C GLY A 41 1.73 -12.19 -5.14
N TYR A 42 1.77 -12.99 -4.06
CA TYR A 42 1.59 -12.50 -2.68
C TYR A 42 2.64 -11.44 -2.31
N ASN A 43 3.91 -11.74 -2.56
CA ASN A 43 5.02 -10.82 -2.30
C ASN A 43 4.99 -9.57 -3.19
N LEU A 44 4.32 -9.63 -4.34
CA LEU A 44 4.22 -8.50 -5.26
C LEU A 44 3.03 -7.60 -4.91
N LEU A 45 1.86 -8.20 -4.70
CA LEU A 45 0.62 -7.52 -4.32
C LEU A 45 0.70 -6.90 -2.94
N LEU A 46 1.43 -7.53 -2.00
CA LEU A 46 1.74 -6.96 -0.69
C LEU A 46 3.14 -6.34 -0.63
N GLY A 47 3.84 -6.24 -1.77
CA GLY A 47 5.22 -5.77 -1.85
C GLY A 47 5.47 -4.46 -1.09
N PRO A 48 4.78 -3.35 -1.42
CA PRO A 48 4.98 -2.09 -0.70
C PRO A 48 4.65 -2.21 0.79
N GLY A 49 3.58 -2.92 1.16
CA GLY A 49 3.24 -3.16 2.57
C GLY A 49 4.34 -3.93 3.31
N ASN A 50 4.83 -5.03 2.72
CA ASN A 50 5.89 -5.86 3.25
C ASN A 50 7.21 -5.10 3.39
N LEU A 51 7.57 -4.24 2.43
CA LEU A 51 8.76 -3.40 2.53
C LEU A 51 8.69 -2.48 3.74
N THR A 52 7.57 -1.81 3.97
CA THR A 52 7.43 -0.98 5.17
C THR A 52 7.44 -1.83 6.44
N LEU A 53 6.84 -3.01 6.42
CA LEU A 53 6.85 -3.92 7.56
C LEU A 53 8.26 -4.36 7.93
N THR A 54 9.05 -4.78 6.95
CA THR A 54 10.43 -5.26 7.16
C THR A 54 11.40 -4.14 7.51
N TYR A 55 11.35 -3.00 6.82
CA TYR A 55 12.40 -1.97 6.93
C TYR A 55 12.03 -0.78 7.81
N ILE A 56 10.75 -0.56 8.10
CA ILE A 56 10.30 0.57 8.93
C ILE A 56 9.73 0.03 10.24
N TRP A 57 8.71 -0.81 10.18
CA TRP A 57 7.97 -1.22 11.36
C TRP A 57 8.73 -2.21 12.23
N HIS A 58 9.36 -3.23 11.64
CA HIS A 58 10.09 -4.25 12.38
C HIS A 58 11.33 -3.71 13.14
N PRO A 59 12.10 -2.74 12.62
CA PRO A 59 13.17 -2.13 13.42
C PRO A 59 12.66 -1.19 14.52
N LEU A 60 11.48 -0.57 14.32
CA LEU A 60 10.88 0.33 15.30
C LEU A 60 10.22 -0.42 16.45
N PHE A 61 9.60 -1.57 16.18
CA PHE A 61 9.02 -2.45 17.18
C PHE A 61 10.00 -3.57 17.49
N THR A 62 10.74 -3.43 18.59
CA THR A 62 11.73 -4.42 19.05
C THR A 62 11.08 -5.71 19.58
N GLU A 63 9.78 -5.69 19.85
CA GLU A 63 8.99 -6.84 20.27
C GLU A 63 8.28 -7.49 19.09
N GLU A 64 8.10 -8.82 19.14
CA GLU A 64 7.33 -9.53 18.14
C GLU A 64 5.85 -9.12 18.21
N LEU A 65 5.44 -8.28 17.27
CA LEU A 65 4.04 -7.90 17.11
C LEU A 65 3.17 -9.13 16.82
N SER A 66 2.00 -9.18 17.45
CA SER A 66 0.95 -10.13 17.13
C SER A 66 0.39 -9.91 15.72
N LEU A 67 -0.40 -10.86 15.21
CA LEU A 67 -0.85 -10.87 13.82
C LEU A 67 -1.64 -9.61 13.43
N ALA A 68 -2.61 -9.21 14.25
CA ALA A 68 -3.48 -8.07 13.96
C ALA A 68 -2.71 -6.74 13.75
N PRO A 69 -1.82 -6.31 14.67
CA PRO A 69 -1.03 -5.10 14.46
C PRO A 69 -0.06 -5.24 13.28
N LYS A 70 0.52 -6.42 13.02
CA LYS A 70 1.33 -6.65 11.80
C LYS A 70 0.55 -6.39 10.52
N VAL A 71 -0.65 -6.95 10.41
CA VAL A 71 -1.52 -6.76 9.24
C VAL A 71 -1.94 -5.30 9.11
N ALA A 72 -2.31 -4.64 10.21
CA ALA A 72 -2.67 -3.22 10.18
C ALA A 72 -1.53 -2.33 9.66
N LEU A 73 -0.31 -2.54 10.14
CA LEU A 73 0.88 -1.79 9.71
C LEU A 73 1.26 -2.07 8.26
N MET A 74 1.14 -3.33 7.83
CA MET A 74 1.34 -3.74 6.44
C MET A 74 0.35 -3.04 5.50
N LEU A 75 -0.94 -3.03 5.84
CA LEU A 75 -1.98 -2.36 5.04
C LEU A 75 -1.82 -0.84 5.05
N PHE A 76 -1.41 -0.27 6.18
CA PHE A 76 -1.12 1.16 6.28
C PHE A 76 0.08 1.56 5.41
N GLY A 77 1.16 0.78 5.44
CA GLY A 77 2.32 1.02 4.59
C GLY A 77 2.00 0.88 3.10
N GLN A 78 1.16 -0.09 2.75
CA GLN A 78 0.64 -0.26 1.40
C GLN A 78 -0.15 0.97 0.93
N PHE A 79 -1.10 1.44 1.75
CA PHE A 79 -1.85 2.66 1.49
C PHE A 79 -0.92 3.86 1.32
N ALA A 80 -0.03 4.10 2.29
CA ALA A 80 0.81 5.29 2.34
C ALA A 80 1.78 5.37 1.16
N LEU A 81 2.47 4.28 0.83
CA LEU A 81 3.40 4.25 -0.29
C LEU A 81 2.69 4.42 -1.63
N VAL A 82 1.58 3.71 -1.85
CA VAL A 82 0.86 3.79 -3.12
C VAL A 82 0.27 5.18 -3.32
N SER A 83 -0.40 5.76 -2.32
CA SER A 83 -0.90 7.13 -2.39
C SER A 83 0.22 8.15 -2.62
N GLY A 84 1.34 8.01 -1.91
CA GLY A 84 2.49 8.90 -2.05
C GLY A 84 3.10 8.87 -3.45
N ILE A 85 3.35 7.67 -4.00
CA ILE A 85 3.92 7.50 -5.34
C ILE A 85 2.98 8.08 -6.41
N VAL A 86 1.68 7.79 -6.32
CA VAL A 86 0.68 8.30 -7.28
C VAL A 86 0.60 9.83 -7.24
N GLU A 87 0.63 10.43 -6.05
CA GLU A 87 0.61 11.88 -5.90
C GLU A 87 1.87 12.53 -6.48
N ILE A 88 3.05 11.97 -6.20
CA ILE A 88 4.33 12.45 -6.74
C ILE A 88 4.34 12.33 -8.27
N GLY A 89 3.93 11.19 -8.80
CA GLY A 89 3.83 10.95 -10.25
C GLY A 89 2.86 11.92 -10.92
N HIS A 90 1.68 12.11 -10.34
CA HIS A 90 0.68 13.05 -10.84
C HIS A 90 1.22 14.49 -10.89
N ARG A 91 1.90 14.95 -9.83
CA ARG A 91 2.54 16.28 -9.81
C ARG A 91 3.64 16.42 -10.84
N PHE A 92 4.47 15.38 -11.00
CA PHE A 92 5.58 15.37 -11.94
C PHE A 92 5.10 15.45 -13.40
N ILE A 93 4.10 14.62 -13.74
CA ILE A 93 3.43 14.63 -15.04
C ILE A 93 2.87 16.01 -15.34
N ASN A 94 2.07 16.57 -14.43
CA ASN A 94 1.46 17.89 -14.62
C ASN A 94 2.52 18.99 -14.80
N ARG A 95 3.66 18.88 -14.12
CA ARG A 95 4.77 19.84 -14.27
C ARG A 95 5.41 19.74 -15.67
N ILE A 96 5.63 18.54 -16.19
CA ILE A 96 6.20 18.34 -17.54
C ILE A 96 5.26 18.87 -18.61
N PHE A 97 3.97 18.52 -18.55
CA PHE A 97 3.01 18.94 -19.58
C PHE A 97 2.75 20.44 -19.54
N LYS A 98 2.70 21.06 -18.35
CA LYS A 98 2.56 22.52 -18.21
C LYS A 98 3.79 23.27 -18.74
N SER A 99 4.99 22.67 -18.63
CA SER A 99 6.23 23.25 -19.18
C SER A 99 6.33 23.18 -20.70
N ARG A 100 5.54 22.32 -21.38
CA ARG A 100 5.52 22.21 -22.85
C ARG A 100 4.45 23.08 -23.51
N ALA A 101 3.56 23.69 -22.74
CA ALA A 101 2.45 24.53 -23.22
C ALA A 101 2.76 26.04 -23.18
N ILE A 102 4.02 26.39 -22.86
CA ILE A 102 4.59 27.75 -22.90
C ILE A 102 5.72 27.69 -23.93
#